data_AF-A0A672QJJ7-F1
#
_entry.id   AF-A0A672QJJ7-F1
#
_cell.length_a   1.000
_cell.length_b   1.000
_cell.length_c   1.000
_cell.angle_alpha   90.00
_cell.angle_beta   90.00
_cell.angle_gamma   90.00
#
_symmetry.space_group_name_H-M   'P 1'
#
loop_
_entity.id
_entity.type
_entity.pdbx_description
1 polymer ?
#
loop_
_entity_poly.entity_id
_entity_poly.type
_entity_poly.pdbx_seq_one_letter_code
_entity_poly.pdbx_strand_id
1 'polypeptide(L)'
;MLHVGFMSVKCILQCTVCVKFTVLSFIGNHEGEGESEISKVANQLERQTLEDQEKDDEPEEAKVQTDPPSIPICELYANGVYAKGQECEYPPTQDGRTAAWRMTNEEKKFLDQANEEMWSDFRQAAEAHRQVRKYVMSWIKPGLTMIEICEKLEDCSRKLIKENGLNAGLAFPTGCSLNHCAAHYTPNAGDPTVLQYDDVCKIDFGTHINGRIIDCAFTVTFNPKYDKLLEAVKDATNTGIKCAGIDVRLCDIGESIQEVMESYEVELDGKTYQVKPIRNLNGHSIGQYRIHAGKTVPIVKGGEATRMEEGEVYAIETFGSTGKGMVHDDMECSHYMKNFEVGHVPIRLPRAKHLLNVVNENFGTLAFCRRWLDRLGETKYLMALKNLCDLGIIDPYPPLCDTKGCYTAQFEHTILLRPTCKEVVSRGDDY
;
A
#
# COMPACT_ATOMS: atom_id res chain seq x y z
N MET A 1 6.90 39.59 16.40
CA MET A 1 7.77 38.65 15.65
C MET A 1 6.86 37.76 14.82
N LEU A 2 6.61 38.12 13.57
CA LEU A 2 5.85 37.30 12.63
C LEU A 2 6.84 36.50 11.76
N HIS A 3 6.65 35.19 11.72
CA HIS A 3 7.29 34.26 10.80
C HIS A 3 6.72 34.43 9.39
N VAL A 4 7.59 34.56 8.39
CA VAL A 4 7.22 34.44 6.96
C VAL A 4 7.88 33.16 6.45
N GLY A 5 7.05 32.27 5.92
CA GLY A 5 7.43 30.93 5.48
C GLY A 5 8.26 30.92 4.19
N PHE A 6 9.00 29.82 4.04
CA PHE A 6 9.73 29.45 2.83
C PHE A 6 8.77 29.29 1.65
N MET A 7 8.98 30.08 0.58
CA MET A 7 8.39 29.87 -0.74
C MET A 7 9.32 28.99 -1.59
N SER A 8 8.72 28.07 -2.35
CA SER A 8 9.39 27.19 -3.31
C SER A 8 10.05 27.98 -4.45
N VAL A 9 11.21 27.49 -4.92
CA VAL A 9 12.07 28.07 -5.97
C VAL A 9 11.32 28.35 -7.28
N LYS A 10 10.27 27.58 -7.60
CA LYS A 10 9.41 27.84 -8.78
C LYS A 10 8.63 29.15 -8.70
N CYS A 11 8.35 29.65 -7.50
CA CYS A 11 7.60 30.91 -7.31
C CYS A 11 8.47 32.15 -7.55
N ILE A 12 9.80 32.02 -7.50
CA ILE A 12 10.76 33.11 -7.75
C ILE A 12 10.90 33.37 -9.25
N LEU A 13 10.90 32.32 -10.09
CA LEU A 13 11.08 32.45 -11.55
C LEU A 13 9.95 33.23 -12.24
N GLN A 14 8.71 33.10 -11.76
CA GLN A 14 7.56 33.80 -12.34
C GLN A 14 7.58 35.31 -12.03
N CYS A 15 8.36 35.72 -11.01
CA CYS A 15 8.53 37.11 -10.63
C CYS A 15 9.60 37.82 -11.49
N THR A 16 10.66 37.13 -11.92
CA THR A 16 11.77 37.73 -12.67
C THR A 16 11.39 38.13 -14.10
N VAL A 17 10.50 37.37 -14.75
CA VAL A 17 9.98 37.71 -16.09
C VAL A 17 9.08 38.95 -16.04
N CYS A 18 8.37 39.17 -14.92
CA CYS A 18 7.49 40.31 -14.73
C CYS A 18 8.26 41.62 -14.48
N VAL A 19 9.47 41.57 -13.90
CA VAL A 19 10.32 42.74 -13.65
C VAL A 19 10.96 43.28 -14.93
N LYS A 20 11.23 42.43 -15.95
CA LYS A 20 11.78 42.87 -17.25
C LYS A 20 10.81 43.79 -18.01
N PHE A 21 9.49 43.58 -17.89
CA PHE A 21 8.49 44.41 -18.57
C PHE A 21 8.30 45.79 -17.93
N THR A 22 8.50 45.90 -16.61
CA THR A 22 8.28 47.18 -15.90
C THR A 22 9.45 48.14 -16.07
N VAL A 23 10.69 47.66 -16.13
CA VAL A 23 11.89 48.52 -16.21
C VAL A 23 12.10 49.10 -17.61
N LEU A 24 11.71 48.38 -18.67
CA LEU A 24 11.82 48.86 -20.06
C LEU A 24 10.79 49.95 -20.42
N SER A 25 9.79 50.20 -19.56
CA SER A 25 8.78 51.25 -19.77
C SER A 25 9.17 52.63 -19.21
N PHE A 26 10.28 52.73 -18.45
CA PHE A 26 10.60 53.95 -17.69
C PHE A 26 11.84 54.73 -18.15
N ILE A 27 12.53 54.31 -19.21
CA ILE A 27 13.71 55.03 -19.72
C ILE A 27 13.49 55.34 -21.20
N GLY A 28 12.71 56.39 -21.44
CA GLY A 28 12.73 57.11 -22.71
C GLY A 28 13.96 58.03 -22.75
N ASN A 29 14.65 57.99 -23.89
CA ASN A 29 15.61 58.97 -24.41
C ASN A 29 16.84 59.29 -23.55
N HIS A 30 17.98 58.67 -23.90
CA HIS A 30 19.23 59.42 -24.07
C HIS A 30 20.18 58.64 -24.97
N GLU A 31 20.54 59.23 -26.12
CA GLU A 31 21.66 58.83 -26.96
C GLU A 31 22.99 59.11 -26.22
N GLY A 32 23.89 58.14 -26.19
CA GLY A 32 25.23 58.30 -25.62
C GLY A 32 26.03 57.00 -25.65
N GLU A 33 27.11 57.01 -26.41
CA GLU A 33 28.04 55.90 -26.64
C GLU A 33 28.73 55.41 -25.35
N GLY A 34 28.75 54.10 -25.16
CA GLY A 34 29.52 53.41 -24.11
C GLY A 34 28.78 52.15 -23.68
N GLU A 35 29.34 50.96 -24.00
CA GLU A 35 28.87 49.71 -23.40
C GLU A 35 28.90 49.84 -21.88
N SER A 36 27.73 50.09 -21.28
CA SER A 36 27.60 50.27 -19.84
C SER A 36 28.03 49.00 -19.12
N GLU A 37 28.69 49.13 -17.97
CA GLU A 37 29.06 48.00 -17.10
C GLU A 37 27.88 47.07 -16.80
N ILE A 38 26.66 47.59 -16.86
CA ILE A 38 25.40 46.87 -16.71
C ILE A 38 25.23 45.79 -17.79
N SER A 39 25.63 46.05 -19.04
CA SER A 39 25.58 45.06 -20.13
C SER A 39 26.59 43.94 -19.95
N LYS A 40 27.75 44.22 -19.34
CA LYS A 40 28.78 43.21 -19.07
C LYS A 40 28.37 42.29 -17.93
N VAL A 41 27.78 42.85 -16.87
CA VAL A 41 27.22 42.10 -15.75
C VAL A 41 26.04 41.23 -16.17
N ALA A 42 25.15 41.75 -17.04
CA ALA A 42 24.04 40.98 -17.59
C ALA A 42 24.52 39.77 -18.41
N ASN A 43 25.52 39.95 -19.29
CA ASN A 43 26.08 38.86 -20.08
C ASN A 43 26.85 37.83 -19.24
N GLN A 44 27.46 38.24 -18.12
CA GLN A 44 28.11 37.32 -17.18
C GLN A 44 27.10 36.48 -16.39
N LEU A 45 26.00 37.10 -15.95
CA LEU A 45 24.88 36.39 -15.30
C LEU A 45 24.21 35.42 -16.27
N GLU A 46 24.04 35.80 -17.54
CA GLU A 46 23.44 34.96 -18.56
C GLU A 46 24.32 33.74 -18.88
N ARG A 47 25.65 33.92 -18.95
CA ARG A 47 26.61 32.81 -19.07
C ARG A 47 26.64 31.91 -17.85
N GLN A 48 26.58 32.46 -16.63
CA GLN A 48 26.51 31.66 -15.41
C GLN A 48 25.20 30.85 -15.36
N THR A 49 24.06 31.43 -15.75
CA THR A 49 22.80 30.67 -15.82
C THR A 49 22.82 29.59 -16.91
N LEU A 50 23.53 29.78 -18.01
CA LEU A 50 23.68 28.77 -19.06
C LEU A 50 24.66 27.66 -18.63
N GLU A 51 25.74 28.00 -17.93
CA GLU A 51 26.69 27.02 -17.36
C GLU A 51 26.07 26.23 -16.18
N ASP A 52 25.18 26.85 -15.41
CA ASP A 52 24.40 26.17 -14.36
C ASP A 52 23.30 25.27 -14.97
N GLN A 53 22.70 25.66 -16.10
CA GLN A 53 21.78 24.81 -16.86
C GLN A 53 22.49 23.62 -17.51
N GLU A 54 23.69 23.81 -18.07
CA GLU A 54 24.49 22.71 -18.64
C GLU A 54 25.01 21.73 -17.57
N LYS A 55 25.15 22.16 -16.30
CA LYS A 55 25.48 21.28 -15.17
C LYS A 55 24.29 20.47 -14.64
N ASP A 56 23.07 21.00 -14.75
CA ASP A 56 21.85 20.28 -14.38
C ASP A 56 21.39 19.28 -15.47
N ASP A 57 21.96 19.35 -16.68
CA ASP A 57 21.68 18.46 -17.81
C ASP A 57 22.70 17.31 -17.98
N GLU A 58 23.68 17.16 -17.08
CA GLU A 58 24.46 15.91 -17.03
C GLU A 58 23.57 14.78 -16.48
N PRO A 59 23.40 13.64 -17.19
CA PRO A 59 22.60 12.54 -16.69
C PRO A 59 23.24 11.98 -15.42
N GLU A 60 22.66 12.30 -14.26
CA GLU A 60 22.99 11.65 -13.00
C GLU A 60 22.90 10.14 -13.23
N GLU A 61 24.00 9.40 -13.00
CA GLU A 61 24.00 7.94 -13.16
C GLU A 61 22.84 7.35 -12.38
N ALA A 62 21.96 6.60 -13.06
CA ALA A 62 20.80 6.00 -12.44
C ALA A 62 21.23 5.14 -11.25
N LYS A 63 20.85 5.56 -10.03
CA LYS A 63 21.18 4.82 -8.81
C LYS A 63 20.59 3.41 -8.91
N VAL A 64 21.41 2.41 -8.60
CA VAL A 64 20.99 1.00 -8.54
C VAL A 64 20.79 0.61 -7.08
N GLN A 65 19.75 -0.18 -6.81
CA GLN A 65 19.47 -0.67 -5.45
C GLN A 65 20.65 -1.49 -4.89
N THR A 66 20.87 -1.40 -3.57
CA THR A 66 21.90 -2.16 -2.86
C THR A 66 21.41 -3.57 -2.47
N ASP A 67 22.34 -4.44 -2.06
CA ASP A 67 22.03 -5.72 -1.39
C ASP A 67 22.72 -5.78 -0.01
N PRO A 68 21.99 -5.70 1.11
CA PRO A 68 20.52 -5.62 1.23
C PRO A 68 19.96 -4.26 0.75
N PRO A 69 18.66 -4.18 0.38
CA PRO A 69 18.04 -2.93 -0.09
C PRO A 69 18.12 -1.81 0.95
N SER A 70 18.51 -0.62 0.51
CA SER A 70 18.68 0.53 1.40
C SER A 70 18.41 1.88 0.76
N ILE A 71 18.40 1.97 -0.58
CA ILE A 71 18.14 3.21 -1.30
C ILE A 71 16.63 3.41 -1.42
N PRO A 72 16.07 4.56 -0.97
CA PRO A 72 14.66 4.85 -1.13
C PRO A 72 14.19 4.81 -2.58
N ILE A 73 12.94 4.37 -2.81
CA ILE A 73 12.40 4.25 -4.18
C ILE A 73 12.40 5.59 -4.91
N CYS A 74 12.07 6.70 -4.24
CA CYS A 74 12.11 8.03 -4.84
C CYS A 74 13.51 8.46 -5.33
N GLU A 75 14.58 7.85 -4.83
CA GLU A 75 15.95 8.14 -5.26
C GLU A 75 16.42 7.24 -6.40
N LEU A 76 15.75 6.10 -6.62
CA LEU A 76 15.96 5.23 -7.79
C LEU A 76 15.27 5.79 -9.04
N TYR A 77 14.19 6.54 -8.85
CA TYR A 77 13.40 7.18 -9.91
C TYR A 77 13.50 8.70 -9.78
N ALA A 78 14.68 9.26 -10.08
CA ALA A 78 14.96 10.70 -9.92
C ALA A 78 14.00 11.62 -10.71
N ASN A 79 13.41 11.12 -11.79
CA ASN A 79 12.40 11.83 -12.59
C ASN A 79 11.00 11.84 -11.95
N GLY A 80 10.78 11.15 -10.83
CA GLY A 80 9.48 11.01 -10.17
C GLY A 80 8.45 10.17 -10.92
N VAL A 81 8.89 9.42 -11.95
CA VAL A 81 8.01 8.56 -12.77
C VAL A 81 8.26 7.10 -12.39
N TYR A 82 7.40 6.56 -11.52
CA TYR A 82 7.51 5.19 -11.04
C TYR A 82 6.94 4.18 -12.03
N ALA A 83 7.51 2.97 -12.01
CA ALA A 83 7.05 1.87 -12.86
C ALA A 83 5.57 1.54 -12.61
N LYS A 84 4.80 1.46 -13.70
CA LYS A 84 3.42 0.98 -13.68
C LYS A 84 3.36 -0.49 -13.28
N GLY A 85 2.24 -0.90 -12.70
CA GLY A 85 1.93 -2.32 -12.55
C GLY A 85 1.48 -2.97 -13.86
N GLN A 86 0.89 -4.16 -13.76
CA GLN A 86 0.33 -4.85 -14.92
C GLN A 86 -0.97 -4.16 -15.37
N GLU A 87 -0.95 -3.51 -16.54
CA GLU A 87 -2.14 -2.95 -17.17
C GLU A 87 -2.92 -4.03 -17.93
N CYS A 88 -4.22 -4.10 -17.69
CA CYS A 88 -5.15 -5.08 -18.26
C CYS A 88 -6.33 -4.35 -18.91
N GLU A 89 -6.83 -4.89 -20.03
CA GLU A 89 -8.16 -4.55 -20.51
C GLU A 89 -9.21 -4.98 -19.46
N TYR A 90 -10.29 -4.22 -19.30
CA TYR A 90 -11.42 -4.63 -18.49
C TYR A 90 -12.11 -5.86 -19.07
N PRO A 91 -12.72 -6.72 -18.24
CA PRO A 91 -13.45 -7.89 -18.72
C PRO A 91 -14.63 -7.47 -19.61
N PRO A 92 -15.00 -8.31 -20.59
CA PRO A 92 -16.16 -8.03 -21.42
C PRO A 92 -17.44 -8.05 -20.58
N THR A 93 -18.43 -7.24 -20.97
CA THR A 93 -19.75 -7.24 -20.35
C THR A 93 -20.54 -8.51 -20.72
N GLN A 94 -21.65 -8.77 -20.03
CA GLN A 94 -22.49 -9.96 -20.27
C GLN A 94 -23.02 -10.08 -21.71
N ASP A 95 -23.18 -8.96 -22.43
CA ASP A 95 -23.57 -8.92 -23.83
C ASP A 95 -22.38 -9.07 -24.80
N GLY A 96 -21.18 -9.37 -24.29
CA GLY A 96 -19.97 -9.67 -25.05
C GLY A 96 -19.20 -8.45 -25.55
N ARG A 97 -19.60 -7.22 -25.18
CA ARG A 97 -18.87 -6.01 -25.58
C ARG A 97 -17.54 -5.94 -24.84
N THR A 98 -16.48 -5.66 -25.59
CA THR A 98 -15.14 -5.46 -25.05
C THR A 98 -14.98 -4.06 -24.48
N ALA A 99 -13.95 -3.86 -23.67
CA ALA A 99 -13.63 -2.57 -23.06
C ALA A 99 -12.44 -1.86 -23.70
N ALA A 100 -11.87 -2.43 -24.77
CA ALA A 100 -10.77 -1.88 -25.55
C ALA A 100 -10.97 -0.41 -25.96
N TRP A 101 -12.24 0.01 -26.16
CA TRP A 101 -12.58 1.40 -26.48
C TRP A 101 -12.10 2.40 -25.42
N ARG A 102 -12.00 2.01 -24.14
CA ARG A 102 -11.57 2.88 -23.04
C ARG A 102 -10.11 3.32 -23.20
N MET A 103 -9.25 2.48 -23.78
CA MET A 103 -7.82 2.77 -23.93
C MET A 103 -7.54 3.86 -24.97
N THR A 104 -8.42 4.00 -25.97
CA THR A 104 -8.26 5.01 -27.04
C THR A 104 -9.19 6.19 -26.90
N ASN A 105 -10.19 6.13 -26.01
CA ASN A 105 -11.17 7.19 -25.81
C ASN A 105 -10.52 8.43 -25.16
N GLU A 106 -10.67 9.60 -25.80
CA GLU A 106 -10.00 10.83 -25.38
C GLU A 106 -10.51 11.38 -24.03
N GLU A 107 -11.81 11.24 -23.74
CA GLU A 107 -12.36 11.61 -22.43
C GLU A 107 -11.76 10.75 -21.32
N LYS A 108 -11.66 9.43 -21.53
CA LYS A 108 -11.07 8.51 -20.56
C LYS A 108 -9.58 8.76 -20.35
N LYS A 109 -8.82 9.02 -21.41
CA LYS A 109 -7.41 9.43 -21.29
C LYS A 109 -7.26 10.72 -20.47
N PHE A 110 -8.10 11.72 -20.72
CA PHE A 110 -8.08 12.98 -19.96
C PHE A 110 -8.37 12.74 -18.47
N LEU A 111 -9.41 11.96 -18.14
CA LEU A 111 -9.75 11.62 -16.76
C LEU A 111 -8.66 10.80 -16.06
N ASP A 112 -8.00 9.89 -16.78
CA ASP A 112 -6.90 9.08 -16.26
C ASP A 112 -5.69 9.97 -15.93
N GLN A 113 -5.31 10.82 -16.88
CA GLN A 113 -4.19 11.77 -16.74
C GLN A 113 -4.45 12.80 -15.63
N ALA A 114 -5.69 13.22 -15.41
CA ALA A 114 -6.06 14.13 -14.33
C ALA A 114 -5.80 13.53 -12.94
N ASN A 115 -5.70 12.20 -12.83
CA ASN A 115 -5.43 11.49 -11.59
C ASN A 115 -4.00 10.91 -11.52
N GLU A 116 -3.11 11.29 -12.45
CA GLU A 116 -1.79 10.67 -12.59
C GLU A 116 -0.91 10.80 -11.34
N GLU A 117 -1.01 11.92 -10.61
CA GLU A 117 -0.27 12.09 -9.33
C GLU A 117 -0.70 11.02 -8.31
N MET A 118 -2.00 10.76 -8.19
CA MET A 118 -2.52 9.70 -7.31
C MET A 118 -2.03 8.32 -7.76
N TRP A 119 -2.04 8.02 -9.06
CA TRP A 119 -1.55 6.74 -9.57
C TRP A 119 -0.05 6.57 -9.35
N SER A 120 0.72 7.66 -9.50
CA SER A 120 2.15 7.70 -9.23
C SER A 120 2.48 7.35 -7.77
N ASP A 121 1.72 7.92 -6.82
CA ASP A 121 1.87 7.61 -5.38
C ASP A 121 1.64 6.10 -5.09
N PHE A 122 0.61 5.48 -5.69
CA PHE A 122 0.40 4.04 -5.58
C PHE A 122 1.57 3.24 -6.18
N ARG A 123 2.09 3.65 -7.34
CA ARG A 123 3.22 2.97 -8.01
C ARG A 123 4.50 3.06 -7.19
N GLN A 124 4.79 4.20 -6.56
CA GLN A 124 5.93 4.34 -5.65
C GLN A 124 5.80 3.37 -4.46
N ALA A 125 4.64 3.37 -3.81
CA ALA A 125 4.38 2.46 -2.69
C ALA A 125 4.48 0.99 -3.11
N ALA A 126 3.99 0.65 -4.31
CA ALA A 126 4.00 -0.71 -4.84
C ALA A 126 5.41 -1.19 -5.17
N GLU A 127 6.25 -0.29 -5.69
CA GLU A 127 7.66 -0.60 -5.94
C GLU A 127 8.43 -0.84 -4.64
N ALA A 128 8.16 -0.06 -3.60
CA ALA A 128 8.71 -0.34 -2.27
C ALA A 128 8.27 -1.73 -1.79
N HIS A 129 6.98 -2.05 -1.91
CA HIS A 129 6.43 -3.36 -1.54
C HIS A 129 7.10 -4.51 -2.31
N ARG A 130 7.28 -4.39 -3.63
CA ARG A 130 7.98 -5.38 -4.48
C ARG A 130 9.41 -5.64 -4.01
N GLN A 131 10.17 -4.58 -3.76
CA GLN A 131 11.57 -4.72 -3.34
C GLN A 131 11.68 -5.29 -1.91
N VAL A 132 10.81 -4.87 -0.99
CA VAL A 132 10.77 -5.43 0.38
C VAL A 132 10.42 -6.92 0.33
N ARG A 133 9.35 -7.33 -0.35
CA ARG A 133 8.93 -8.74 -0.33
C ARG A 133 9.94 -9.66 -1.00
N LYS A 134 10.57 -9.21 -2.11
CA LYS A 134 11.67 -9.93 -2.76
C LYS A 134 12.84 -10.13 -1.80
N TYR A 135 13.17 -9.10 -1.01
CA TYR A 135 14.18 -9.22 0.04
C TYR A 135 13.75 -10.18 1.14
N VAL A 136 12.51 -10.12 1.64
CA VAL A 136 12.00 -11.03 2.67
C VAL A 136 12.11 -12.49 2.24
N MET A 137 11.69 -12.81 1.01
CA MET A 137 11.77 -14.17 0.47
C MET A 137 13.21 -14.72 0.41
N SER A 138 14.25 -13.87 0.38
CA SER A 138 15.65 -14.33 0.31
C SER A 138 16.21 -14.81 1.64
N TRP A 139 15.60 -14.44 2.78
CA TRP A 139 16.15 -14.76 4.10
C TRP A 139 15.15 -15.33 5.11
N ILE A 140 13.84 -15.19 4.89
CA ILE A 140 12.85 -15.80 5.78
C ILE A 140 13.06 -17.31 5.80
N LYS A 141 13.19 -17.89 6.99
CA LYS A 141 13.48 -19.31 7.19
C LYS A 141 13.04 -19.78 8.56
N PRO A 142 12.79 -21.09 8.74
CA PRO A 142 12.51 -21.65 10.05
C PRO A 142 13.65 -21.38 11.04
N GLY A 143 13.30 -21.23 12.31
CA GLY A 143 14.23 -20.91 13.40
C GLY A 143 14.33 -19.43 13.73
N LEU A 144 13.80 -18.53 12.89
CA LEU A 144 13.64 -17.12 13.24
C LEU A 144 12.38 -16.91 14.09
N THR A 145 12.46 -16.03 15.07
CA THR A 145 11.28 -15.56 15.80
C THR A 145 10.39 -14.70 14.89
N MET A 146 9.09 -14.68 15.17
CA MET A 146 8.17 -13.82 14.41
C MET A 146 8.51 -12.34 14.58
N ILE A 147 9.06 -11.95 15.74
CA ILE A 147 9.54 -10.59 16.01
C ILE A 147 10.71 -10.24 15.08
N GLU A 148 11.74 -11.08 14.99
CA GLU A 148 12.88 -10.84 14.10
C GLU A 148 12.47 -10.70 12.63
N ILE A 149 11.49 -11.51 12.20
CA ILE A 149 10.94 -11.43 10.83
C ILE A 149 10.26 -10.08 10.61
N CYS A 150 9.33 -9.69 11.50
CA CYS A 150 8.59 -8.44 11.35
C CYS A 150 9.51 -7.22 11.44
N GLU A 151 10.42 -7.16 12.41
CA GLU A 151 11.32 -6.02 12.58
C GLU A 151 12.25 -5.84 11.38
N LYS A 152 12.83 -6.94 10.86
CA LYS A 152 13.70 -6.88 9.68
C LYS A 152 12.96 -6.48 8.41
N LEU A 153 11.73 -6.96 8.23
CA LEU A 153 10.86 -6.56 7.11
C LEU A 153 10.52 -5.07 7.20
N GLU A 154 10.01 -4.63 8.36
CA GLU A 154 9.56 -3.25 8.56
C GLU A 154 10.73 -2.25 8.48
N ASP A 155 11.92 -2.60 8.96
CA ASP A 155 13.11 -1.75 8.83
C ASP A 155 13.54 -1.56 7.37
N CYS A 156 13.42 -2.60 6.53
CA CYS A 156 13.63 -2.47 5.09
C CYS A 156 12.55 -1.57 4.48
N SER A 157 11.28 -1.82 4.81
CA SER A 157 10.15 -1.06 4.29
C SER A 157 10.22 0.43 4.62
N ARG A 158 10.54 0.80 5.87
CA ARG A 158 10.73 2.21 6.28
C ARG A 158 11.82 2.93 5.48
N LYS A 159 12.92 2.24 5.18
CA LYS A 159 14.01 2.79 4.34
C LYS A 159 13.54 2.99 2.90
N LEU A 160 12.97 1.95 2.29
CA LEU A 160 12.59 1.98 0.88
C LEU A 160 11.44 2.98 0.61
N ILE A 161 10.47 3.10 1.52
CA ILE A 161 9.37 4.07 1.40
C ILE A 161 9.78 5.50 1.77
N LYS A 162 10.96 5.69 2.39
CA LYS A 162 11.40 6.96 2.99
C LYS A 162 10.40 7.49 4.01
N GLU A 163 10.20 6.72 5.08
CA GLU A 163 9.23 7.03 6.14
C GLU A 163 9.32 8.50 6.59
N ASN A 164 8.18 9.19 6.57
CA ASN A 164 8.07 10.63 6.85
C ASN A 164 6.68 10.96 7.41
N GLY A 165 6.48 10.65 8.70
CA GLY A 165 5.19 10.84 9.38
C GLY A 165 4.04 10.21 8.60
N LEU A 166 2.96 10.95 8.40
CA LEU A 166 1.79 10.49 7.62
C LEU A 166 1.94 10.68 6.10
N ASN A 167 3.03 11.28 5.61
CA ASN A 167 3.20 11.48 4.16
C ASN A 167 3.74 10.23 3.46
N ALA A 168 4.56 9.43 4.13
CA ALA A 168 5.11 8.19 3.59
C ALA A 168 5.40 7.23 4.74
N GLY A 169 5.03 5.96 4.61
CA GLY A 169 5.21 5.03 5.72
C GLY A 169 4.58 3.66 5.50
N LEU A 170 4.46 2.93 6.61
CA LEU A 170 3.80 1.63 6.67
C LEU A 170 2.29 1.86 6.84
N ALA A 171 1.48 1.23 5.99
CA ALA A 171 0.03 1.46 6.00
C ALA A 171 -0.68 0.68 7.12
N PHE A 172 -0.15 -0.48 7.48
CA PHE A 172 -0.65 -1.35 8.53
C PHE A 172 0.46 -2.32 8.99
N PRO A 173 0.33 -2.94 10.17
CA PRO A 173 1.35 -3.82 10.73
C PRO A 173 1.61 -5.06 9.88
N THR A 174 2.84 -5.57 9.94
CA THR A 174 3.23 -6.81 9.24
C THR A 174 2.48 -8.01 9.82
N GLY A 175 1.45 -8.46 9.11
CA GLY A 175 0.82 -9.74 9.31
C GLY A 175 1.81 -10.87 9.00
N CYS A 176 1.91 -11.83 9.92
CA CYS A 176 2.74 -13.03 9.79
C CYS A 176 1.97 -14.26 10.32
N SER A 177 0.68 -14.33 10.00
CA SER A 177 -0.27 -15.30 10.57
C SER A 177 0.12 -16.74 10.22
N LEU A 178 0.12 -17.63 11.21
CA LEU A 178 0.60 -19.00 11.08
C LEU A 178 -0.53 -20.03 11.03
N ASN A 179 -0.43 -20.97 10.09
CA ASN A 179 -1.24 -22.19 10.04
C ASN A 179 -2.74 -21.93 9.93
N HIS A 180 -3.50 -22.22 11.00
CA HIS A 180 -4.95 -22.02 11.08
C HIS A 180 -5.34 -20.54 11.28
N CYS A 181 -4.42 -19.69 11.75
CA CYS A 181 -4.61 -18.24 11.79
C CYS A 181 -4.44 -17.68 10.37
N ALA A 182 -5.50 -17.13 9.79
CA ALA A 182 -5.52 -16.63 8.43
C ALA A 182 -4.94 -15.20 8.34
N ALA A 183 -5.36 -14.30 9.24
CA ALA A 183 -5.04 -12.88 9.16
C ALA A 183 -4.85 -12.23 10.55
N HIS A 184 -4.35 -10.99 10.56
CA HIS A 184 -4.25 -10.08 11.72
C HIS A 184 -3.39 -10.55 12.90
N TYR A 185 -2.56 -11.58 12.74
CA TYR A 185 -1.51 -11.88 13.71
C TYR A 185 -0.20 -11.17 13.34
N THR A 186 0.28 -10.36 14.27
CA THR A 186 1.66 -9.88 14.34
C THR A 186 2.10 -10.01 15.81
N PRO A 187 3.36 -10.35 16.13
CA PRO A 187 3.77 -10.58 17.52
C PRO A 187 3.68 -9.29 18.34
N ASN A 188 3.25 -9.42 19.59
CA ASN A 188 3.45 -8.38 20.61
C ASN A 188 4.85 -8.54 21.25
N ALA A 189 5.29 -7.54 22.03
CA ALA A 189 6.54 -7.65 22.78
C ALA A 189 6.56 -8.90 23.68
N GLY A 190 7.64 -9.68 23.59
CA GLY A 190 7.83 -10.90 24.38
C GLY A 190 7.21 -12.17 23.78
N ASP A 191 6.59 -12.10 22.60
CA ASP A 191 6.12 -13.28 21.88
C ASP A 191 7.31 -14.20 21.51
N PRO A 192 7.39 -15.43 22.05
CA PRO A 192 8.51 -16.34 21.82
C PRO A 192 8.32 -17.21 20.57
N THR A 193 7.28 -16.96 19.76
CA THR A 193 6.94 -17.82 18.61
C THR A 193 8.07 -17.82 17.59
N VAL A 194 8.50 -19.02 17.22
CA VAL A 194 9.54 -19.29 16.22
C VAL A 194 8.89 -19.95 15.01
N LEU A 195 9.19 -19.43 13.82
CA LEU A 195 8.75 -20.02 12.56
C LEU A 195 9.30 -21.43 12.39
N GLN A 196 8.45 -22.41 12.11
CA GLN A 196 8.80 -23.82 11.94
C GLN A 196 8.83 -24.23 10.47
N TYR A 197 9.43 -25.38 10.18
CA TYR A 197 9.51 -25.93 8.81
C TYR A 197 8.13 -26.25 8.22
N ASP A 198 7.23 -26.78 9.05
CA ASP A 198 5.87 -27.16 8.65
C ASP A 198 4.85 -26.03 8.76
N ASP A 199 5.28 -24.80 9.05
CA ASP A 199 4.36 -23.67 9.15
C ASP A 199 3.93 -23.14 7.77
N VAL A 200 2.67 -22.72 7.70
CA VAL A 200 2.11 -21.93 6.58
C VAL A 200 1.94 -20.49 7.05
N CYS A 201 2.88 -19.63 6.67
CA CYS A 201 2.97 -18.24 7.14
C CYS A 201 2.46 -17.27 6.07
N LYS A 202 1.45 -16.46 6.37
CA LYS A 202 0.99 -15.39 5.47
C LYS A 202 1.75 -14.13 5.82
N ILE A 203 2.56 -13.62 4.89
CA ILE A 203 3.24 -12.33 5.00
C ILE A 203 2.38 -11.30 4.29
N ASP A 204 1.84 -10.40 5.09
CA ASP A 204 0.86 -9.39 4.68
C ASP A 204 1.30 -8.05 5.25
N PHE A 205 1.67 -7.08 4.41
CA PHE A 205 2.18 -5.81 4.87
C PHE A 205 1.87 -4.68 3.89
N GLY A 206 1.69 -3.47 4.42
CA GLY A 206 1.30 -2.34 3.60
C GLY A 206 2.32 -1.21 3.58
N THR A 207 2.40 -0.54 2.43
CA THR A 207 3.14 0.71 2.24
C THR A 207 2.19 1.80 1.76
N HIS A 208 2.50 3.06 2.03
CA HIS A 208 1.74 4.17 1.44
C HIS A 208 2.60 5.39 1.15
N ILE A 209 2.13 6.18 0.18
CA ILE A 209 2.53 7.58 -0.07
C ILE A 209 1.26 8.43 -0.05
N ASN A 210 1.23 9.50 0.74
CA ASN A 210 0.09 10.41 0.92
C ASN A 210 -1.25 9.69 1.19
N GLY A 211 -1.20 8.58 1.93
CA GLY A 211 -2.35 7.73 2.22
C GLY A 211 -2.85 6.86 1.07
N ARG A 212 -2.13 6.79 -0.07
CA ARG A 212 -2.37 5.83 -1.16
C ARG A 212 -1.73 4.50 -0.79
N ILE A 213 -2.57 3.59 -0.31
CA ILE A 213 -2.13 2.35 0.34
C ILE A 213 -1.96 1.23 -0.69
N ILE A 214 -0.85 0.53 -0.61
CA ILE A 214 -0.69 -0.78 -1.20
C ILE A 214 -0.93 -1.82 -0.13
N ASP A 215 -1.94 -2.64 -0.39
CA ASP A 215 -2.29 -3.84 0.34
C ASP A 215 -2.01 -5.07 -0.53
N CYS A 216 -1.14 -5.96 -0.06
CA CYS A 216 -0.54 -7.00 -0.88
C CYS A 216 0.13 -8.05 0.01
N ALA A 217 -0.17 -9.32 -0.27
CA ALA A 217 0.18 -10.41 0.62
C ALA A 217 0.54 -11.68 -0.14
N PHE A 218 1.38 -12.50 0.47
CA PHE A 218 1.78 -13.80 -0.05
C PHE A 218 1.99 -14.82 1.06
N THR A 219 1.84 -16.09 0.71
CA THR A 219 2.08 -17.20 1.63
C THR A 219 3.49 -17.77 1.47
N VAL A 220 4.17 -17.98 2.60
CA VAL A 220 5.49 -18.59 2.73
C VAL A 220 5.34 -19.98 3.35
N THR A 221 5.95 -20.97 2.70
CA THR A 221 6.07 -22.36 3.15
C THR A 221 7.46 -22.89 2.86
N PHE A 222 7.92 -23.85 3.66
CA PHE A 222 9.20 -24.55 3.42
C PHE A 222 9.02 -26.04 3.11
N ASN A 223 7.87 -26.60 3.51
CA ASN A 223 7.47 -27.94 3.15
C ASN A 223 6.63 -27.92 1.86
N PRO A 224 7.06 -28.58 0.78
CA PRO A 224 6.34 -28.59 -0.50
C PRO A 224 4.98 -29.28 -0.43
N LYS A 225 4.63 -29.96 0.68
CA LYS A 225 3.28 -30.55 0.86
C LYS A 225 2.16 -29.51 0.69
N TYR A 226 2.44 -28.23 0.92
CA TYR A 226 1.46 -27.15 0.80
C TYR A 226 1.38 -26.51 -0.59
N ASP A 227 2.23 -26.90 -1.55
CA ASP A 227 2.33 -26.21 -2.85
C ASP A 227 0.99 -26.12 -3.58
N LYS A 228 0.20 -27.20 -3.60
CA LYS A 228 -1.15 -27.19 -4.21
C LYS A 228 -2.14 -26.30 -3.48
N LEU A 229 -2.02 -26.14 -2.15
CA LEU A 229 -2.87 -25.21 -1.40
C LEU A 229 -2.53 -23.76 -1.79
N LEU A 230 -1.25 -23.44 -1.91
CA LEU A 230 -0.80 -22.12 -2.36
C LEU A 230 -1.21 -21.86 -3.81
N GLU A 231 -1.09 -22.85 -4.69
CA GLU A 231 -1.53 -22.78 -6.09
C GLU A 231 -3.03 -22.47 -6.19
N ALA A 232 -3.87 -23.20 -5.44
CA ALA A 232 -5.32 -22.98 -5.42
C ALA A 232 -5.68 -21.54 -5.04
N VAL A 233 -5.06 -21.01 -3.98
CA VAL A 233 -5.34 -19.66 -3.49
C VAL A 233 -4.79 -18.60 -4.45
N LYS A 234 -3.60 -18.82 -5.01
CA LYS A 234 -3.02 -17.90 -6.00
C LYS A 234 -3.90 -17.83 -7.26
N ASP A 235 -4.39 -18.96 -7.76
CA ASP A 235 -5.26 -19.00 -8.93
C ASP A 235 -6.62 -18.36 -8.65
N ALA A 236 -7.20 -18.61 -7.48
CA ALA A 236 -8.43 -17.97 -7.04
C ALA A 236 -8.29 -16.44 -6.92
N THR A 237 -7.19 -15.94 -6.33
CA THR A 237 -6.89 -14.50 -6.30
C THR A 237 -6.75 -13.92 -7.71
N ASN A 238 -6.00 -14.58 -8.60
CA ASN A 238 -5.84 -14.13 -9.98
C ASN A 238 -7.14 -14.17 -10.78
N THR A 239 -8.03 -15.12 -10.48
CA THR A 239 -9.39 -15.16 -11.03
C THR A 239 -10.20 -13.97 -10.55
N GLY A 240 -10.16 -13.65 -9.26
CA GLY A 240 -10.77 -12.44 -8.71
C GLY A 240 -10.27 -11.17 -9.40
N ILE A 241 -8.95 -11.04 -9.56
CA ILE A 241 -8.31 -9.90 -10.26
C ILE A 241 -8.78 -9.84 -11.72
N LYS A 242 -8.83 -10.96 -12.42
CA LYS A 242 -9.27 -11.04 -13.82
C LYS A 242 -10.73 -10.62 -13.97
N CYS A 243 -11.60 -11.11 -13.08
CA CYS A 243 -13.03 -10.80 -13.07
C CYS A 243 -13.35 -9.37 -12.61
N ALA A 244 -12.51 -8.75 -11.78
CA ALA A 244 -12.74 -7.39 -11.31
C ALA A 244 -12.75 -6.36 -12.46
N GLY A 245 -13.56 -5.32 -12.34
CA GLY A 245 -13.63 -4.26 -13.35
C GLY A 245 -14.78 -3.29 -13.09
N ILE A 246 -14.73 -2.14 -13.76
CA ILE A 246 -15.82 -1.15 -13.69
C ILE A 246 -17.14 -1.82 -14.11
N ASP A 247 -18.21 -1.53 -13.36
CA ASP A 247 -19.57 -2.08 -13.51
C ASP A 247 -19.74 -3.58 -13.17
N VAL A 248 -18.68 -4.27 -12.77
CA VAL A 248 -18.75 -5.67 -12.32
C VAL A 248 -19.39 -5.74 -10.94
N ARG A 249 -20.31 -6.68 -10.75
CA ARG A 249 -20.95 -6.92 -9.45
C ARG A 249 -20.01 -7.68 -8.53
N LEU A 250 -19.90 -7.25 -7.28
CA LEU A 250 -19.03 -7.87 -6.28
C LEU A 250 -19.38 -9.35 -6.05
N CYS A 251 -20.67 -9.71 -6.02
CA CYS A 251 -21.11 -11.11 -5.91
C CYS A 251 -20.61 -12.03 -7.02
N ASP A 252 -20.47 -11.54 -8.26
CA ASP A 252 -20.04 -12.34 -9.40
C ASP A 252 -18.54 -12.67 -9.30
N ILE A 253 -17.75 -11.75 -8.73
CA ILE A 253 -16.34 -11.95 -8.44
C ILE A 253 -16.21 -13.05 -7.37
N GLY A 254 -16.99 -12.98 -6.29
CA GLY A 254 -16.97 -13.99 -5.23
C GLY A 254 -17.40 -15.38 -5.68
N GLU A 255 -18.37 -15.48 -6.59
CA GLU A 255 -18.77 -16.76 -7.20
C GLU A 255 -17.63 -17.34 -8.06
N SER A 256 -16.98 -16.52 -8.89
CA SER A 256 -15.85 -16.96 -9.73
C SER A 256 -14.64 -17.41 -8.90
N ILE A 257 -14.32 -16.66 -7.83
CA ILE A 257 -13.25 -17.01 -6.89
C ILE A 257 -13.54 -18.36 -6.23
N GLN A 258 -14.77 -18.57 -5.76
CA GLN A 258 -15.17 -19.82 -5.11
C GLN A 258 -15.10 -21.00 -6.07
N GLU A 259 -15.61 -20.84 -7.30
CA GLU A 259 -15.57 -21.90 -8.32
C GLU A 259 -14.14 -22.39 -8.56
N VAL A 260 -13.20 -21.47 -8.75
CA VAL A 260 -11.79 -21.81 -8.97
C VAL A 260 -11.19 -22.43 -7.72
N MET A 261 -11.35 -21.80 -6.54
CA MET A 261 -10.78 -22.32 -5.29
C MET A 261 -11.25 -23.74 -4.98
N GLU A 262 -12.56 -24.00 -5.08
CA GLU A 262 -13.17 -25.30 -4.76
C GLU A 262 -12.90 -26.37 -5.84
N SER A 263 -12.33 -26.00 -6.99
CA SER A 263 -11.89 -26.96 -8.02
C SER A 263 -10.59 -27.70 -7.64
N TYR A 264 -9.87 -27.20 -6.63
CA TYR A 264 -8.62 -27.81 -6.16
C TYR A 264 -8.84 -28.79 -5.02
N GLU A 265 -8.13 -29.91 -5.09
CA GLU A 265 -7.97 -30.89 -4.02
C GLU A 265 -6.50 -30.99 -3.60
N VAL A 266 -6.25 -31.07 -2.29
CA VAL A 266 -4.92 -31.19 -1.69
C VAL A 266 -4.85 -32.40 -0.78
N GLU A 267 -3.72 -33.10 -0.78
CA GLU A 267 -3.44 -34.19 0.15
C GLU A 267 -2.38 -33.74 1.15
N LEU A 268 -2.74 -33.67 2.43
CA LEU A 268 -1.85 -33.28 3.53
C LEU A 268 -1.85 -34.37 4.58
N ASP A 269 -0.68 -34.93 4.87
CA ASP A 269 -0.46 -35.93 5.91
C ASP A 269 -1.43 -37.13 5.81
N GLY A 270 -1.66 -37.62 4.58
CA GLY A 270 -2.52 -38.76 4.27
C GLY A 270 -4.03 -38.47 4.30
N LYS A 271 -4.43 -37.20 4.31
CA LYS A 271 -5.83 -36.76 4.24
C LYS A 271 -6.05 -35.84 3.06
N THR A 272 -7.10 -36.10 2.29
CA THR A 272 -7.53 -35.26 1.16
C THR A 272 -8.51 -34.21 1.62
N TYR A 273 -8.34 -32.98 1.15
CA TYR A 273 -9.21 -31.84 1.39
C TYR A 273 -9.54 -31.17 0.06
N GLN A 274 -10.82 -30.86 -0.15
CA GLN A 274 -11.19 -29.79 -1.07
C GLN A 274 -10.84 -28.45 -0.43
N VAL A 275 -10.17 -27.56 -1.16
CA VAL A 275 -9.82 -26.24 -0.63
C VAL A 275 -11.09 -25.40 -0.51
N LYS A 276 -11.31 -24.79 0.66
CA LYS A 276 -12.51 -23.97 0.92
C LYS A 276 -12.14 -22.51 1.07
N PRO A 277 -12.83 -21.58 0.39
CA PRO A 277 -12.73 -20.17 0.71
C PRO A 277 -13.15 -19.92 2.17
N ILE A 278 -12.44 -19.03 2.86
CA ILE A 278 -12.86 -18.57 4.20
C ILE A 278 -14.01 -17.57 4.04
N ARG A 279 -15.25 -18.05 4.14
CA ARG A 279 -16.46 -17.31 3.70
C ARG A 279 -16.74 -15.97 4.42
N ASN A 280 -16.12 -15.72 5.57
CA ASN A 280 -16.24 -14.48 6.33
C ASN A 280 -14.96 -13.63 6.33
N LEU A 281 -14.05 -13.90 5.38
CA LEU A 281 -13.00 -12.98 4.94
C LEU A 281 -13.29 -12.54 3.51
N ASN A 282 -12.83 -11.35 3.14
CA ASN A 282 -13.24 -10.65 1.94
C ASN A 282 -12.13 -9.69 1.54
N GLY A 283 -11.93 -9.46 0.24
CA GLY A 283 -11.23 -8.25 -0.20
C GLY A 283 -12.06 -7.00 0.06
N HIS A 284 -11.53 -5.83 -0.27
CA HIS A 284 -12.19 -4.57 0.08
C HIS A 284 -11.78 -3.40 -0.82
N SER A 285 -12.60 -2.37 -0.87
CA SER A 285 -12.19 -1.08 -1.43
C SER A 285 -11.20 -0.37 -0.50
N ILE A 286 -10.27 0.38 -1.08
CA ILE A 286 -9.26 1.19 -0.38
C ILE A 286 -9.52 2.67 -0.65
N GLY A 287 -9.39 3.48 0.39
CA GLY A 287 -9.49 4.94 0.35
C GLY A 287 -8.21 5.61 0.86
N GLN A 288 -8.12 6.93 0.71
CA GLN A 288 -6.98 7.67 1.22
C GLN A 288 -6.92 7.57 2.76
N TYR A 289 -5.81 7.03 3.30
CA TYR A 289 -5.64 6.73 4.73
C TYR A 289 -6.70 5.80 5.33
N ARG A 290 -7.40 5.01 4.50
CA ARG A 290 -8.50 4.15 4.91
C ARG A 290 -8.37 2.81 4.22
N ILE A 291 -7.82 1.83 4.94
CA ILE A 291 -7.59 0.48 4.41
C ILE A 291 -8.90 -0.16 3.93
N HIS A 292 -9.98 -0.03 4.72
CA HIS A 292 -11.32 -0.50 4.38
C HIS A 292 -12.27 0.69 4.08
N ALA A 293 -12.49 1.00 2.80
CA ALA A 293 -13.32 2.12 2.35
C ALA A 293 -14.82 1.83 2.22
N GLY A 294 -15.26 0.63 2.61
CA GLY A 294 -16.67 0.31 2.87
C GLY A 294 -17.33 -0.65 1.88
N LYS A 295 -16.73 -0.93 0.71
CA LYS A 295 -17.18 -2.04 -0.16
C LYS A 295 -16.34 -3.27 0.14
N THR A 296 -16.99 -4.43 0.23
CA THR A 296 -16.34 -5.73 0.48
C THR A 296 -16.44 -6.61 -0.77
N VAL A 297 -15.32 -7.16 -1.22
CA VAL A 297 -15.24 -8.12 -2.33
C VAL A 297 -15.41 -9.54 -1.76
N PRO A 298 -16.56 -10.19 -1.96
CA PRO A 298 -16.76 -11.54 -1.45
C PRO A 298 -15.83 -12.53 -2.14
N ILE A 299 -15.48 -13.61 -1.44
CA ILE A 299 -14.73 -14.76 -2.00
C ILE A 299 -15.59 -16.03 -2.07
N VAL A 300 -16.89 -15.86 -1.87
CA VAL A 300 -17.93 -16.87 -1.99
C VAL A 300 -19.15 -16.28 -2.70
N LYS A 301 -19.96 -17.13 -3.32
CA LYS A 301 -21.25 -16.72 -3.89
C LYS A 301 -22.23 -16.22 -2.81
N GLY A 302 -23.22 -15.44 -3.24
CA GLY A 302 -24.30 -14.94 -2.37
C GLY A 302 -24.03 -13.58 -1.71
N GLY A 303 -22.94 -12.90 -2.08
CA GLY A 303 -22.66 -11.53 -1.66
C GLY A 303 -23.60 -10.49 -2.31
N GLU A 304 -23.33 -9.22 -2.04
CA GLU A 304 -24.11 -8.10 -2.59
C GLU A 304 -23.87 -7.89 -4.09
N ALA A 305 -24.93 -7.48 -4.79
CA ALA A 305 -24.87 -7.12 -6.21
C ALA A 305 -24.35 -5.69 -6.47
N THR A 306 -23.78 -5.05 -5.44
CA THR A 306 -23.09 -3.75 -5.53
C THR A 306 -22.00 -3.82 -6.60
N ARG A 307 -21.81 -2.73 -7.35
CA ARG A 307 -20.84 -2.68 -8.46
C ARG A 307 -19.55 -1.96 -8.07
N MET A 308 -18.46 -2.39 -8.67
CA MET A 308 -17.21 -1.65 -8.73
C MET A 308 -17.37 -0.43 -9.65
N GLU A 309 -16.78 0.69 -9.27
CA GLU A 309 -16.91 1.99 -9.96
C GLU A 309 -15.56 2.49 -10.49
N GLU A 310 -15.61 3.36 -11.50
CA GLU A 310 -14.43 4.00 -12.06
C GLU A 310 -13.71 4.87 -11.02
N GLY A 311 -12.39 4.76 -10.95
CA GLY A 311 -11.55 5.49 -10.00
C GLY A 311 -11.39 4.83 -8.63
N GLU A 312 -12.15 3.76 -8.35
CA GLU A 312 -11.98 3.00 -7.12
C GLU A 312 -10.68 2.17 -7.11
N VAL A 313 -10.22 1.87 -5.91
CA VAL A 313 -9.06 1.01 -5.63
C VAL A 313 -9.54 -0.16 -4.78
N TYR A 314 -9.05 -1.36 -5.08
CA TYR A 314 -9.43 -2.56 -4.36
C TYR A 314 -8.22 -3.39 -3.97
N ALA A 315 -8.25 -3.92 -2.76
CA ALA A 315 -7.49 -5.09 -2.36
C ALA A 315 -8.28 -6.33 -2.77
N ILE A 316 -7.70 -7.13 -3.67
CA ILE A 316 -8.26 -8.42 -4.09
C ILE A 316 -7.45 -9.51 -3.40
N GLU A 317 -7.97 -9.97 -2.28
CA GLU A 317 -7.42 -11.06 -1.49
C GLU A 317 -8.35 -12.27 -1.48
N THR A 318 -7.75 -13.46 -1.40
CA THR A 318 -8.50 -14.69 -1.16
C THR A 318 -7.78 -15.54 -0.14
N PHE A 319 -8.57 -16.31 0.61
CA PHE A 319 -8.09 -17.20 1.66
C PHE A 319 -8.63 -18.60 1.44
N GLY A 320 -7.74 -19.56 1.23
CA GLY A 320 -8.09 -20.98 1.16
C GLY A 320 -7.80 -21.66 2.49
N SER A 321 -8.70 -22.54 2.92
CA SER A 321 -8.59 -23.31 4.17
C SER A 321 -8.87 -24.79 3.95
N THR A 322 -8.15 -25.65 4.68
CA THR A 322 -8.47 -27.08 4.82
C THR A 322 -9.45 -27.37 5.96
N GLY A 323 -9.84 -26.34 6.71
CA GLY A 323 -10.71 -26.42 7.88
C GLY A 323 -12.20 -26.25 7.56
N LYS A 324 -12.87 -25.40 8.35
CA LYS A 324 -14.30 -25.10 8.20
C LYS A 324 -14.56 -24.01 7.16
N GLY A 325 -13.53 -23.32 6.68
CA GLY A 325 -13.67 -22.17 5.79
C GLY A 325 -14.40 -21.04 6.48
N MET A 326 -14.11 -20.83 7.77
CA MET A 326 -14.67 -19.74 8.57
C MET A 326 -13.73 -19.42 9.72
N VAL A 327 -13.42 -18.13 9.89
CA VAL A 327 -12.57 -17.65 10.98
C VAL A 327 -13.39 -17.14 12.15
N HIS A 328 -12.78 -17.16 13.33
CA HIS A 328 -13.22 -16.48 14.53
C HIS A 328 -12.03 -15.78 15.17
N ASP A 329 -12.30 -14.77 16.00
CA ASP A 329 -11.28 -14.13 16.81
C ASP A 329 -10.61 -15.17 17.72
N ASP A 330 -9.29 -15.15 17.80
CA ASP A 330 -8.51 -15.96 18.73
C ASP A 330 -7.19 -15.25 19.09
N MET A 331 -6.47 -15.78 20.09
CA MET A 331 -5.17 -15.30 20.55
C MET A 331 -5.20 -13.85 21.09
N GLU A 332 -4.02 -13.30 21.38
CA GLU A 332 -3.91 -11.92 21.87
C GLU A 332 -3.98 -10.92 20.71
N CYS A 333 -4.86 -9.92 20.85
CA CYS A 333 -4.98 -8.83 19.87
C CYS A 333 -3.70 -7.98 19.83
N SER A 334 -3.18 -7.77 18.61
CA SER A 334 -2.03 -6.91 18.35
C SER A 334 -2.35 -5.73 17.43
N HIS A 335 -3.32 -5.87 16.52
CA HIS A 335 -3.71 -4.82 15.58
C HIS A 335 -4.82 -3.93 16.15
N TYR A 336 -4.71 -2.63 15.87
CA TYR A 336 -5.65 -1.59 16.28
C TYR A 336 -5.73 -0.54 15.18
N MET A 337 -6.89 0.06 15.00
CA MET A 337 -7.05 1.15 14.03
C MET A 337 -8.05 2.16 14.57
N LYS A 338 -7.81 3.44 14.34
CA LYS A 338 -8.79 4.48 14.70
C LYS A 338 -10.02 4.33 13.80
N ASN A 339 -11.21 4.39 14.39
CA ASN A 339 -12.44 4.38 13.61
C ASN A 339 -12.49 5.65 12.72
N PHE A 340 -12.53 5.45 11.41
CA PHE A 340 -12.44 6.53 10.42
C PHE A 340 -13.58 7.54 10.55
N GLU A 341 -14.78 7.10 10.95
CA GLU A 341 -15.97 7.93 11.05
C GLU A 341 -16.03 8.74 12.36
N VAL A 342 -15.18 8.40 13.34
CA VAL A 342 -15.16 9.06 14.64
C VAL A 342 -14.32 10.33 14.59
N GLY A 343 -15.00 11.47 14.73
CA GLY A 343 -14.40 12.79 14.84
C GLY A 343 -13.68 13.04 16.16
N HIS A 344 -13.53 14.31 16.54
CA HIS A 344 -12.87 14.69 17.79
C HIS A 344 -13.71 14.30 19.02
N VAL A 345 -13.12 13.53 19.94
CA VAL A 345 -13.75 13.14 21.21
C VAL A 345 -12.93 13.69 22.39
N PRO A 346 -13.53 14.49 23.30
CA PRO A 346 -12.81 15.04 24.45
C PRO A 346 -12.58 13.98 25.54
N ILE A 347 -11.33 13.52 25.68
CA ILE A 347 -10.93 12.54 26.69
C ILE A 347 -10.44 13.21 27.98
N ARG A 348 -11.03 12.84 29.12
CA ARG A 348 -10.64 13.35 30.45
C ARG A 348 -9.49 12.58 31.09
N LEU A 349 -9.37 11.27 30.82
CA LEU A 349 -8.33 10.42 31.40
C LEU A 349 -6.96 10.77 30.79
N PRO A 350 -5.97 11.26 31.57
CA PRO A 350 -4.73 11.80 31.01
C PRO A 350 -3.95 10.82 30.13
N ARG A 351 -3.85 9.54 30.54
CA ARG A 351 -3.14 8.51 29.75
C ARG A 351 -3.85 8.14 28.46
N ALA A 352 -5.18 8.05 28.47
CA ALA A 352 -5.95 7.78 27.24
C ALA A 352 -5.91 8.97 26.28
N LYS A 353 -5.93 10.19 26.81
CA LYS A 353 -5.75 11.41 26.01
C LYS A 353 -4.35 11.46 25.39
N HIS A 354 -3.31 11.19 26.16
CA HIS A 354 -1.93 11.09 25.67
C HIS A 354 -1.81 10.06 24.56
N LEU A 355 -2.28 8.84 24.80
CA LEU A 355 -2.21 7.77 23.80
C LEU A 355 -2.98 8.10 22.52
N LEU A 356 -4.16 8.72 22.62
CA LEU A 356 -4.90 9.15 21.42
C LEU A 356 -4.14 10.22 20.64
N ASN A 357 -3.43 11.14 21.30
CA ASN A 357 -2.60 12.13 20.62
C ASN A 357 -1.46 11.43 19.86
N VAL A 358 -0.77 10.47 20.51
CA VAL A 358 0.26 9.66 19.85
C VAL A 358 -0.29 8.96 18.61
N VAL A 359 -1.48 8.34 18.72
CA VAL A 359 -2.14 7.68 17.58
C VAL A 359 -2.47 8.68 16.47
N ASN A 360 -3.04 9.85 16.78
CA ASN A 360 -3.37 10.85 15.78
C ASN A 360 -2.13 11.41 15.06
N GLU A 361 -1.02 11.60 15.78
CA GLU A 361 0.22 12.18 15.25
C GLU A 361 1.00 11.18 14.38
N ASN A 362 0.99 9.89 14.74
CA ASN A 362 1.84 8.88 14.10
C ASN A 362 1.10 7.99 13.09
N PHE A 363 -0.21 7.74 13.30
CA PHE A 363 -0.97 6.79 12.49
C PHE A 363 -2.21 7.43 11.85
N GLY A 364 -2.79 8.46 12.47
CA GLY A 364 -4.03 9.06 12.00
C GLY A 364 -5.17 8.05 12.01
N THR A 365 -5.59 7.60 10.82
CA THR A 365 -6.58 6.53 10.61
C THR A 365 -5.98 5.24 10.05
N LEU A 366 -4.66 5.18 9.84
CA LEU A 366 -3.95 3.95 9.49
C LEU A 366 -3.93 2.98 10.67
N ALA A 367 -3.85 1.68 10.38
CA ALA A 367 -3.74 0.67 11.42
C ALA A 367 -2.34 0.69 12.04
N PHE A 368 -2.25 0.28 13.30
CA PHE A 368 -1.02 0.18 14.06
C PHE A 368 -1.03 -1.06 14.96
N CYS A 369 0.13 -1.40 15.52
CA CYS A 369 0.26 -2.48 16.49
C CYS A 369 0.95 -2.04 17.78
N ARG A 370 0.90 -2.90 18.80
CA ARG A 370 1.55 -2.64 20.09
C ARG A 370 3.06 -2.41 19.98
N ARG A 371 3.76 -3.19 19.15
CA ARG A 371 5.21 -3.01 18.91
C ARG A 371 5.55 -1.61 18.39
N TRP A 372 4.67 -1.01 17.59
CA TRP A 372 4.89 0.35 17.09
C TRP A 372 4.71 1.40 18.17
N LEU A 373 3.77 1.21 19.11
CA LEU A 373 3.70 2.04 20.32
C LEU A 373 4.96 1.87 21.18
N ASP A 374 5.45 0.64 21.36
CA ASP A 374 6.67 0.35 22.11
C ASP A 374 7.90 1.06 21.50
N ARG A 375 8.03 1.04 20.16
CA ARG A 375 9.09 1.73 19.40
C ARG A 375 9.07 3.25 19.60
N LEU A 376 7.89 3.83 19.81
CA LEU A 376 7.71 5.26 20.13
C LEU A 376 8.01 5.59 21.61
N GLY A 377 8.38 4.59 22.42
CA GLY A 377 8.68 4.75 23.84
C GLY A 377 7.45 4.75 24.75
N GLU A 378 6.27 4.43 24.22
CA GLU A 378 5.06 4.31 25.02
C GLU A 378 5.16 3.10 25.95
N THR A 379 4.78 3.27 27.21
CA THR A 379 4.78 2.19 28.20
C THR A 379 3.51 2.21 29.04
N LYS A 380 3.13 1.05 29.59
CA LYS A 380 1.92 0.91 30.45
C LYS A 380 0.64 1.48 29.81
N TYR A 381 0.55 1.42 28.48
CA TYR A 381 -0.54 2.00 27.69
C TYR A 381 -1.75 1.08 27.52
N LEU A 382 -1.64 -0.23 27.81
CA LEU A 382 -2.71 -1.21 27.53
C LEU A 382 -4.08 -0.84 28.10
N MET A 383 -4.13 -0.31 29.33
CA MET A 383 -5.39 0.16 29.92
C MET A 383 -5.92 1.42 29.22
N ALA A 384 -5.03 2.32 28.79
CA ALA A 384 -5.42 3.48 28.01
C ALA A 384 -5.95 3.06 26.62
N LEU A 385 -5.30 2.10 25.97
CA LEU A 385 -5.72 1.53 24.69
C LEU A 385 -7.09 0.83 24.82
N LYS A 386 -7.28 0.02 25.85
CA LYS A 386 -8.58 -0.60 26.16
C LYS A 386 -9.67 0.45 26.34
N ASN A 387 -9.39 1.53 27.09
CA ASN A 387 -10.36 2.62 27.25
C ASN A 387 -10.74 3.27 25.90
N LEU A 388 -9.79 3.46 24.98
CA LEU A 388 -10.07 3.99 23.64
C LEU A 388 -10.92 3.02 22.81
N CYS A 389 -10.75 1.72 23.01
CA CYS A 389 -11.59 0.69 22.40
C CYS A 389 -13.00 0.67 22.99
N ASP A 390 -13.14 0.69 24.31
CA ASP A 390 -14.44 0.72 24.99
C ASP A 390 -15.26 1.98 24.61
N LEU A 391 -14.58 3.08 24.23
CA LEU A 391 -15.19 4.31 23.73
C LEU A 391 -15.53 4.28 22.22
N GLY A 392 -15.16 3.23 21.49
CA GLY A 392 -15.35 3.12 20.04
C GLY A 392 -14.49 4.09 19.22
N ILE A 393 -13.42 4.65 19.80
CA ILE A 393 -12.50 5.56 19.09
C ILE A 393 -11.48 4.76 18.30
N ILE A 394 -11.04 3.64 18.87
CA ILE A 394 -10.09 2.70 18.27
C ILE A 394 -10.75 1.33 18.23
N ASP A 395 -10.77 0.69 17.09
CA ASP A 395 -11.30 -0.65 16.94
C ASP A 395 -10.14 -1.67 17.06
N PRO A 396 -10.28 -2.72 17.91
CA PRO A 396 -9.34 -3.82 17.97
C PRO A 396 -9.57 -4.80 16.82
N TYR A 397 -8.49 -5.28 16.21
CA TYR A 397 -8.53 -6.29 15.14
C TYR A 397 -7.74 -7.53 15.61
N PRO A 398 -8.39 -8.45 16.34
CA PRO A 398 -7.71 -9.65 16.81
C PRO A 398 -7.34 -10.59 15.64
N PRO A 399 -6.37 -11.50 15.86
CA PRO A 399 -6.09 -12.57 14.93
C PRO A 399 -7.33 -13.38 14.55
N LEU A 400 -7.45 -13.71 13.27
CA LEU A 400 -8.61 -14.41 12.72
C LEU A 400 -8.23 -15.85 12.37
N CYS A 401 -8.75 -16.80 13.14
CA CYS A 401 -8.37 -18.21 13.08
C CYS A 401 -9.51 -19.12 12.64
N ASP A 402 -9.23 -20.05 11.73
CA ASP A 402 -10.08 -21.24 11.53
C ASP A 402 -9.71 -22.30 12.60
N THR A 403 -10.37 -23.44 12.55
CA THR A 403 -10.27 -24.55 13.48
C THR A 403 -8.82 -25.03 13.60
N LYS A 404 -8.31 -25.08 14.85
CA LYS A 404 -6.97 -25.58 15.16
C LYS A 404 -6.65 -26.90 14.43
N GLY A 405 -5.47 -26.95 13.82
CA GLY A 405 -4.98 -28.11 13.07
C GLY A 405 -5.30 -28.07 11.57
N CYS A 406 -6.06 -27.10 11.08
CA CYS A 406 -6.14 -26.82 9.65
C CYS A 406 -5.01 -25.91 9.18
N TYR A 407 -4.96 -25.71 7.87
CA TYR A 407 -4.00 -24.84 7.20
C TYR A 407 -4.75 -23.80 6.37
N THR A 408 -4.26 -22.57 6.40
CA THR A 408 -4.78 -21.45 5.62
C THR A 408 -3.67 -20.80 4.81
N ALA A 409 -3.98 -20.38 3.59
CA ALA A 409 -3.10 -19.63 2.69
C ALA A 409 -3.83 -18.39 2.16
N GLN A 410 -3.07 -17.35 1.83
CA GLN A 410 -3.52 -16.05 1.30
C GLN A 410 -2.63 -15.61 0.14
N PHE A 411 -3.25 -14.99 -0.86
CA PHE A 411 -2.58 -14.15 -1.86
C PHE A 411 -3.43 -12.91 -2.11
N GLU A 412 -2.77 -11.79 -2.36
CA GLU A 412 -3.45 -10.51 -2.50
C GLU A 412 -2.74 -9.54 -3.44
N HIS A 413 -3.51 -8.73 -4.16
CA HIS A 413 -3.01 -7.54 -4.84
C HIS A 413 -3.93 -6.33 -4.70
N THR A 414 -3.32 -5.15 -4.70
CA THR A 414 -4.03 -3.90 -4.94
C THR A 414 -4.21 -3.69 -6.44
N ILE A 415 -5.44 -3.37 -6.85
CA ILE A 415 -5.80 -2.98 -8.22
C ILE A 415 -6.37 -1.56 -8.27
N LEU A 416 -6.05 -0.85 -9.34
CA LEU A 416 -6.58 0.48 -9.65
C LEU A 416 -7.59 0.36 -10.79
N LEU A 417 -8.83 0.79 -10.57
CA LEU A 417 -9.86 0.83 -11.62
C LEU A 417 -9.78 2.15 -12.38
N ARG A 418 -8.69 2.34 -13.12
CA ARG A 418 -8.42 3.59 -13.86
C ARG A 418 -9.40 3.75 -15.03
N PRO A 419 -9.69 5.00 -15.48
CA PRO A 419 -10.62 5.23 -16.58
C PRO A 419 -10.29 4.45 -17.86
N THR A 420 -9.01 4.31 -18.21
CA THR A 420 -8.57 3.66 -19.45
C THR A 420 -8.36 2.14 -19.33
N CYS A 421 -7.91 1.65 -18.17
CA CYS A 421 -7.54 0.25 -17.95
C CYS A 421 -7.66 -0.14 -16.48
N LYS A 422 -7.56 -1.44 -16.20
CA LYS A 422 -7.34 -1.95 -14.84
C LYS A 422 -5.83 -2.13 -14.64
N GLU A 423 -5.26 -1.52 -13.61
CA GLU A 423 -3.84 -1.68 -13.29
C GLU A 423 -3.69 -2.54 -12.02
N VAL A 424 -3.06 -3.71 -12.12
CA VAL A 424 -2.66 -4.52 -10.96
C VAL A 424 -1.35 -3.93 -10.43
N VAL A 425 -1.47 -2.84 -9.68
CA VAL A 425 -0.34 -1.96 -9.35
C VAL A 425 0.74 -2.65 -8.52
N SER A 426 0.35 -3.62 -7.67
CA SER A 426 1.29 -4.37 -6.81
C SER A 426 1.82 -5.67 -7.44
N ARG A 427 1.46 -5.99 -8.69
CA ARG A 427 2.00 -7.15 -9.43
C ARG A 427 3.52 -7.08 -9.52
N GLY A 428 4.19 -8.22 -9.41
CA GLY A 428 5.65 -8.35 -9.61
C GLY A 428 6.03 -9.55 -10.46
N ASP A 429 7.33 -9.86 -10.50
CA ASP A 429 7.89 -11.06 -11.13
C ASP A 429 7.65 -12.34 -10.31
N ASP A 430 7.22 -12.18 -9.06
CA ASP A 430 7.07 -13.22 -8.05
C ASP A 430 5.65 -13.80 -7.94
N TYR A 431 4.62 -12.96 -7.96
CA TYR A 431 3.21 -13.40 -8.01
C TYR A 431 2.28 -12.35 -8.61
#